data_AF-A0A2M9D2S6-F1
#
_entry.id   AF-A0A2M9D2S6-F1
#
_cell.length_a   1.000
_cell.length_b   1.000
_cell.length_c   1.000
_cell.angle_alpha   90.00
_cell.angle_beta   90.00
_cell.angle_gamma   90.00
#
_symmetry.space_group_name_H-M   'P 1'
#
loop_
_entity.id
_entity.type
_entity.pdbx_description
1 polymer ?
#
loop_
_entity_poly.entity_id
_entity_poly.type
_entity_poly.pdbx_seq_one_letter_code
_entity_poly.pdbx_strand_id
1 'polypeptide(L)'
;MTDSPEELHLPGFIAESEVLPPGKGLGWRLLALLVGLGLLIGIAVAGGAALFTALWPTTASLCDASSDTSDGTCSDVSLEQIAEFSKIDLPAETEVESVQYATVDGSFGLLYATVVLPEGAADPLRSGDYRVAPTLSWAAEADALGLDNLLLYQGVESVTGLGFEAASGQRADGRTVILIRVNREL
;
A
#
# COMPACT_ATOMS: atom_id res chain seq x y z
N MET A 1 9.02 75.40 29.87
CA MET A 1 7.79 74.98 30.56
C MET A 1 7.45 73.61 29.99
N THR A 2 8.04 72.55 30.54
CA THR A 2 7.43 71.68 31.57
C THR A 2 6.05 71.20 31.14
N ASP A 3 5.98 69.98 30.62
CA ASP A 3 5.18 68.97 31.30
C ASP A 3 5.66 67.54 30.96
N SER A 4 5.43 66.65 31.91
CA SER A 4 6.03 65.33 32.07
C SER A 4 5.38 64.27 31.17
N PRO A 5 6.05 63.14 30.85
CA PRO A 5 5.39 62.00 30.23
C PRO A 5 4.50 61.28 31.26
N GLU A 6 3.19 61.27 31.03
CA GLU A 6 2.25 60.44 31.78
C GLU A 6 2.58 58.95 31.53
N GLU A 7 3.13 58.31 32.56
CA GLU A 7 3.22 56.86 32.70
C GLU A 7 1.81 56.26 32.68
N LEU A 8 1.44 55.64 31.55
CA LEU A 8 0.29 54.74 31.45
C LEU A 8 0.54 53.50 32.34
N HIS A 9 0.11 53.62 33.60
CA HIS A 9 -0.14 52.48 34.49
C HIS A 9 -1.18 51.57 33.83
N LEU A 10 -0.73 50.51 33.17
CA LEU A 10 -1.58 49.38 32.78
C LEU A 10 -1.99 48.63 34.06
N PRO A 11 -3.27 48.65 34.44
CA PRO A 11 -3.74 47.87 35.57
C PRO A 11 -3.53 46.38 35.28
N GLY A 12 -2.99 45.70 36.28
CA GLY A 12 -2.49 44.34 36.20
C GLY A 12 -3.48 43.39 35.52
N PHE A 13 -2.92 42.56 34.65
CA PHE A 13 -3.50 41.28 34.30
C PHE A 13 -3.68 40.47 35.58
N ILE A 14 -4.86 40.58 36.18
CA ILE A 14 -5.37 39.55 37.07
C ILE A 14 -5.72 38.39 36.14
N ALA A 15 -4.71 37.58 35.83
CA ALA A 15 -4.96 36.18 35.51
C ALA A 15 -5.45 35.56 36.82
N GLU A 16 -6.74 35.71 37.10
CA GLU A 16 -7.48 34.75 37.91
C GLU A 16 -7.39 33.43 37.14
N SER A 17 -6.27 32.74 37.32
CA SER A 17 -6.28 31.30 37.18
C SER A 17 -7.25 30.84 38.26
N GLU A 18 -8.50 30.63 37.85
CA GLU A 18 -9.39 29.75 38.57
C GLU A 18 -8.66 28.41 38.64
N VAL A 19 -7.89 28.26 39.71
CA VAL A 19 -7.36 26.98 40.16
C VAL A 19 -8.59 26.20 40.54
N LEU A 20 -9.10 25.46 39.54
CA LEU A 20 -10.10 24.43 39.73
C LEU A 20 -9.70 23.66 40.98
N PRO A 21 -10.58 23.53 41.99
CA PRO A 21 -10.25 22.79 43.19
C PRO A 21 -9.73 21.42 42.76
N PRO A 22 -8.68 20.86 43.40
CA PRO A 22 -8.20 19.53 43.08
C PRO A 22 -9.32 18.54 43.41
N GLY A 23 -10.19 18.32 42.43
CA GLY A 23 -11.29 17.39 42.51
C GLY A 23 -10.64 16.02 42.62
N LYS A 24 -10.78 15.39 43.79
CA LYS A 24 -10.47 13.97 43.97
C LYS A 24 -11.15 13.21 42.83
N GLY A 25 -10.34 12.67 41.92
CA GLY A 25 -10.83 11.96 40.73
C GLY A 25 -10.58 12.65 39.39
N LEU A 26 -9.99 13.86 39.33
CA LEU A 26 -9.65 14.52 38.06
C LEU A 26 -8.68 13.66 37.23
N GLY A 27 -7.64 13.11 37.86
CA GLY A 27 -6.70 12.21 37.19
C GLY A 27 -7.34 10.91 36.69
N TRP A 28 -8.33 10.38 37.43
CA TRP A 28 -9.05 9.17 37.02
C TRP A 28 -10.00 9.43 35.85
N ARG A 29 -10.65 10.60 35.84
CA ARG A 29 -11.49 11.06 34.72
C ARG A 29 -10.65 11.30 33.47
N LEU A 30 -9.48 11.92 33.61
CA LEU A 30 -8.56 12.17 32.49
C LEU A 30 -8.00 10.87 31.91
N LEU A 31 -7.66 9.90 32.78
CA LEU A 31 -7.23 8.56 32.37
C LEU A 31 -8.36 7.80 31.66
N ALA A 32 -9.58 7.83 32.19
CA ALA A 32 -10.74 7.21 31.53
C ALA A 32 -11.04 7.85 30.17
N LEU A 33 -10.85 9.16 30.03
CA LEU A 33 -11.05 9.89 28.78
C LEU A 33 -9.95 9.56 27.76
N LEU A 34 -8.69 9.47 28.18
CA LEU A 34 -7.57 9.05 27.33
C LEU A 34 -7.69 7.59 26.89
N VAL A 35 -8.12 6.69 27.77
CA VAL A 35 -8.39 5.29 27.42
C VAL A 35 -9.57 5.20 26.45
N GLY A 36 -10.65 5.93 26.69
CA GLY A 36 -11.81 5.98 25.79
C GLY A 36 -11.47 6.54 24.40
N LEU A 37 -10.66 7.60 24.34
CA LEU A 37 -10.19 8.19 23.09
C LEU A 37 -9.23 7.25 22.35
N GLY A 38 -8.29 6.63 23.07
CA GLY A 38 -7.38 5.63 22.52
C GLY A 38 -8.11 4.39 21.99
N LEU A 39 -9.18 3.97 22.67
CA LEU A 39 -10.04 2.87 22.21
C LEU A 39 -10.84 3.27 20.97
N LEU A 40 -11.39 4.49 20.91
CA LEU A 40 -12.10 5.00 19.73
C LEU A 40 -11.18 5.13 18.51
N ILE A 41 -9.97 5.65 18.70
CA ILE A 41 -8.96 5.74 17.63
C ILE A 41 -8.49 4.34 17.22
N GLY A 42 -8.27 3.44 18.18
CA GLY A 42 -7.93 2.03 17.92
C GLY A 42 -9.02 1.30 17.13
N ILE A 43 -10.30 1.52 17.45
CA ILE A 43 -11.45 0.97 16.72
C ILE A 43 -11.58 1.62 15.34
N ALA A 44 -11.29 2.91 15.18
CA ALA A 44 -11.31 3.56 13.87
C ALA A 44 -10.17 3.06 12.94
N VAL A 45 -8.98 2.78 13.49
CA VAL A 45 -7.86 2.20 12.73
C VAL A 45 -8.09 0.71 12.46
N ALA A 46 -8.59 -0.07 13.42
CA ALA A 46 -8.93 -1.47 13.22
C ALA A 46 -10.15 -1.66 12.30
N GLY A 47 -11.15 -0.77 12.39
CA GLY A 47 -12.30 -0.73 11.50
C GLY A 47 -11.97 -0.22 10.11
N GLY A 48 -11.04 0.74 10.01
CA GLY A 48 -10.47 1.21 8.74
C GLY A 48 -9.64 0.12 8.06
N ALA A 49 -8.78 -0.58 8.81
CA ALA A 49 -8.05 -1.75 8.32
C ALA A 49 -9.02 -2.87 7.90
N ALA A 50 -10.08 -3.13 8.67
CA ALA A 50 -11.10 -4.12 8.33
C ALA A 50 -11.86 -3.75 7.04
N LEU A 51 -12.15 -2.47 6.81
CA LEU A 51 -12.77 -2.00 5.57
C LEU A 51 -11.81 -2.02 4.37
N PHE A 52 -10.51 -1.78 4.58
CA PHE A 52 -9.49 -1.99 3.55
C PHE A 52 -9.29 -3.48 3.22
N THR A 53 -9.39 -4.39 4.20
CA THR A 53 -9.40 -5.84 3.92
C THR A 53 -10.73 -6.34 3.35
N ALA A 54 -11.83 -5.59 3.48
CA ALA A 54 -13.13 -5.97 2.92
C ALA A 54 -13.31 -5.54 1.46
N LEU A 55 -12.57 -4.51 1.01
CA LEU A 55 -12.41 -4.16 -0.39
C LEU A 55 -11.28 -4.94 -1.07
N TRP A 56 -10.50 -5.70 -0.30
CA TRP A 56 -9.62 -6.71 -0.85
C TRP A 56 -10.42 -7.98 -1.05
N PRO A 57 -10.46 -8.53 -2.27
CA PRO A 57 -11.03 -9.84 -2.47
C PRO A 57 -10.27 -10.81 -1.57
N THR A 58 -10.97 -11.32 -0.55
CA THR A 58 -10.52 -12.54 0.11
C THR A 58 -10.30 -13.55 -1.00
N THR A 59 -9.27 -14.38 -0.87
CA THR A 59 -8.81 -15.40 -1.84
C THR A 59 -9.89 -16.36 -2.38
N ALA A 60 -11.15 -16.19 -1.98
CA ALA A 60 -12.33 -16.82 -2.55
C ALA A 60 -12.79 -16.24 -3.91
N SER A 61 -12.33 -15.07 -4.36
CA SER A 61 -12.67 -14.51 -5.69
C SER A 61 -11.49 -14.18 -6.60
N LEU A 62 -10.26 -14.40 -6.13
CA LEU A 62 -9.06 -14.41 -6.94
C LEU A 62 -8.76 -15.88 -7.21
N CYS A 63 -8.88 -16.32 -8.45
CA CYS A 63 -8.51 -17.70 -8.74
C CYS A 63 -7.00 -17.83 -8.66
N ASP A 64 -6.55 -18.83 -7.91
CA ASP A 64 -5.18 -19.28 -7.96
C ASP A 64 -4.99 -20.18 -9.18
N ALA A 65 -4.44 -19.63 -10.27
CA ALA A 65 -4.17 -20.42 -11.47
C ALA A 65 -3.03 -21.43 -11.30
N SER A 66 -2.35 -21.45 -10.13
CA SER A 66 -1.38 -22.49 -9.77
C SER A 66 -2.02 -23.72 -9.11
N SER A 67 -3.32 -23.67 -8.81
CA SER A 67 -4.06 -24.77 -8.19
C SER A 67 -4.95 -25.52 -9.20
N ASP A 68 -4.48 -26.69 -9.61
CA ASP A 68 -5.05 -27.59 -10.62
C ASP A 68 -6.33 -28.31 -10.12
N THR A 69 -7.29 -27.59 -9.55
CA THR A 69 -8.55 -28.15 -9.03
C THR A 69 -9.78 -27.34 -9.46
N SER A 70 -10.30 -27.73 -10.62
CA SER A 70 -11.73 -27.97 -10.96
C SER A 70 -12.82 -27.16 -10.24
N ASP A 71 -13.61 -26.47 -11.08
CA ASP A 71 -15.02 -26.04 -10.91
C ASP A 71 -15.31 -24.56 -10.59
N GLY A 72 -14.54 -23.65 -11.18
CA GLY A 72 -14.95 -22.26 -11.42
C GLY A 72 -14.01 -21.61 -12.44
N THR A 73 -14.55 -21.06 -13.54
CA THR A 73 -13.80 -20.60 -14.72
C THR A 73 -12.75 -19.53 -14.40
N CYS A 74 -11.53 -19.98 -14.17
CA CYS A 74 -10.34 -19.15 -14.29
C CYS A 74 -9.46 -19.78 -15.35
N SER A 75 -9.47 -19.13 -16.51
CA SER A 75 -8.64 -19.51 -17.63
C SER A 75 -7.18 -19.43 -17.20
N ASP A 76 -6.41 -20.46 -17.56
CA ASP A 76 -4.95 -20.46 -17.45
C ASP A 76 -4.42 -19.12 -17.99
N VAL A 77 -3.94 -18.23 -17.10
CA VAL A 77 -3.47 -16.91 -17.51
C VAL A 77 -2.09 -17.10 -18.14
N SER A 78 -2.01 -16.92 -19.45
CA SER A 78 -0.76 -17.11 -20.19
C SER A 78 0.23 -15.98 -19.91
N LEU A 79 1.53 -16.22 -20.15
CA LEU A 79 2.56 -15.19 -20.02
C LEU A 79 2.25 -13.97 -20.91
N GLU A 80 1.69 -14.21 -22.10
CA GLU A 80 1.28 -13.16 -23.03
C GLU A 80 0.13 -12.33 -22.45
N GLN A 81 -0.82 -12.96 -21.75
CA GLN A 81 -1.90 -12.25 -21.08
C GLN A 81 -1.38 -11.42 -19.89
N ILE A 82 -0.43 -11.96 -19.12
CA ILE A 82 0.25 -11.21 -18.05
C ILE A 82 0.97 -10.00 -18.64
N ALA A 83 1.75 -10.18 -19.71
CA ALA A 83 2.47 -9.10 -20.39
C ALA A 83 1.51 -8.03 -20.94
N GLU A 84 0.42 -8.44 -21.60
CA GLU A 84 -0.56 -7.52 -22.18
C GLU A 84 -1.31 -6.73 -21.10
N PHE A 85 -1.73 -7.40 -20.02
CA PHE A 85 -2.47 -6.78 -18.93
C PHE A 85 -1.56 -5.97 -18.00
N SER A 86 -0.28 -6.30 -17.88
CA SER A 86 0.68 -5.54 -17.07
C SER A 86 1.39 -4.44 -17.85
N LYS A 87 1.43 -4.52 -19.19
CA LYS A 87 2.27 -3.67 -20.06
C LYS A 87 3.76 -3.79 -19.72
N ILE A 88 4.19 -4.98 -19.28
CA ILE A 88 5.59 -5.33 -19.09
C ILE A 88 6.02 -6.23 -20.24
N ASP A 89 7.10 -5.87 -20.93
CA ASP A 89 7.70 -6.71 -21.97
C ASP A 89 8.51 -7.83 -21.30
N LEU A 90 7.84 -8.96 -21.05
CA LEU A 90 8.44 -10.12 -20.40
C LEU A 90 9.19 -10.96 -21.46
N PRO A 91 10.48 -11.28 -21.23
CA PRO A 91 11.25 -12.14 -22.11
C PRO A 91 10.57 -13.50 -22.35
N ALA A 92 10.78 -14.05 -23.54
CA ALA A 92 10.48 -15.46 -23.79
C ALA A 92 11.23 -16.33 -22.76
N GLU A 93 10.61 -17.42 -22.30
CA GLU A 93 11.12 -18.31 -21.24
C GLU A 93 11.01 -17.77 -19.80
N THR A 94 10.28 -16.67 -19.59
CA THR A 94 9.88 -16.26 -18.24
C THR A 94 8.98 -17.32 -17.60
N GLU A 95 9.33 -17.75 -16.39
CA GLU A 95 8.55 -18.72 -15.61
C GLU A 95 7.49 -17.99 -14.80
N VAL A 96 6.23 -18.44 -14.89
CA VAL A 96 5.14 -17.94 -14.03
C VAL A 96 5.10 -18.82 -12.78
N GLU A 97 5.42 -18.25 -11.62
CA GLU A 97 5.43 -18.98 -10.35
C GLU A 97 4.09 -18.92 -9.65
N SER A 98 3.41 -17.78 -9.73
CA SER A 98 2.04 -17.63 -9.26
C SER A 98 1.33 -16.59 -10.09
N VAL A 99 0.04 -16.80 -10.33
CA VAL A 99 -0.82 -15.81 -10.96
C VAL A 99 -2.23 -15.92 -10.39
N GLN A 100 -2.78 -14.77 -10.07
CA GLN A 100 -4.15 -14.59 -9.65
C GLN A 100 -4.78 -13.51 -10.53
N TYR A 101 -5.92 -13.83 -11.11
CA TYR A 101 -6.67 -12.92 -11.96
C TYR A 101 -8.14 -12.94 -11.58
N ALA A 102 -8.76 -11.76 -11.58
CA ALA A 102 -10.19 -11.63 -11.35
C ALA A 102 -10.76 -10.44 -12.12
N THR A 103 -12.04 -10.54 -12.45
CA THR A 103 -12.83 -9.41 -12.95
C THR A 103 -13.97 -9.11 -11.99
N VAL A 104 -14.14 -7.83 -11.65
CA VAL A 104 -15.22 -7.34 -10.78
C VAL A 104 -16.28 -6.69 -11.67
N ASP A 105 -17.49 -7.24 -11.64
CA ASP A 105 -18.66 -6.77 -12.40
C ASP A 105 -18.39 -6.56 -13.90
N GLY A 106 -17.40 -7.28 -14.46
CA GLY A 106 -16.95 -7.15 -15.84
C GLY A 106 -16.34 -5.79 -16.20
N SER A 107 -16.12 -4.90 -15.23
CA SER A 107 -15.67 -3.52 -15.46
C SER A 107 -14.28 -3.24 -14.91
N PHE A 108 -13.83 -3.98 -13.90
CA PHE A 108 -12.50 -3.86 -13.32
C PHE A 108 -11.76 -5.18 -13.37
N GLY A 109 -10.48 -5.14 -13.72
CA GLY A 109 -9.57 -6.28 -13.73
C GLY A 109 -8.51 -6.17 -12.65
N LEU A 110 -8.28 -7.28 -11.98
CA LEU A 110 -7.24 -7.46 -10.97
C LEU A 110 -6.27 -8.53 -11.45
N LEU A 111 -4.97 -8.22 -11.46
CA LEU A 111 -3.90 -9.18 -11.73
C LEU A 111 -2.85 -9.09 -10.63
N TYR A 112 -2.53 -10.24 -10.05
CA TYR A 112 -1.36 -10.42 -9.19
C TYR A 112 -0.53 -11.55 -9.78
N ALA A 113 0.71 -11.29 -10.13
CA ALA A 113 1.59 -12.31 -10.68
C ALA A 113 2.99 -12.23 -10.09
N THR A 114 3.60 -13.39 -9.88
CA THR A 114 5.03 -13.51 -9.60
C THR A 114 5.65 -14.27 -10.77
N VAL A 115 6.61 -13.63 -11.42
CA VAL A 115 7.33 -14.22 -12.55
C VAL A 115 8.83 -14.20 -12.30
N VAL A 116 9.52 -15.19 -12.85
CA VAL A 116 10.96 -15.35 -12.73
C VAL A 116 11.58 -15.29 -14.11
N LEU A 117 12.48 -14.35 -14.32
CA LEU A 117 13.14 -14.17 -15.61
C LEU A 117 14.17 -15.29 -15.86
N PRO A 118 14.46 -15.61 -17.12
CA PRO A 118 15.56 -16.51 -17.46
C PRO A 118 16.90 -15.93 -16.98
N GLU A 119 17.86 -16.82 -16.74
CA GLU A 119 19.18 -16.42 -16.23
C GLU A 119 19.86 -15.42 -17.18
N GLY A 120 20.39 -14.32 -16.63
CA GLY A 120 21.06 -13.28 -17.40
C GLY A 120 20.14 -12.34 -18.18
N ALA A 121 18.82 -12.52 -18.12
CA ALA A 121 17.87 -11.58 -18.72
C ALA A 121 17.90 -10.22 -18.03
N ALA A 122 17.77 -9.16 -18.83
CA ALA A 122 17.63 -7.81 -18.30
C ALA A 122 16.28 -7.64 -17.59
N ASP A 123 16.29 -6.91 -16.48
CA ASP A 123 15.09 -6.54 -15.75
C ASP A 123 14.30 -5.47 -16.54
N PRO A 124 13.12 -5.79 -17.11
CA PRO A 124 12.34 -4.88 -17.92
C PRO A 124 11.81 -3.67 -17.13
N LEU A 125 11.69 -3.78 -15.80
CA LEU A 125 11.24 -2.65 -14.97
C LEU A 125 12.34 -1.60 -14.76
N ARG A 126 13.62 -2.00 -14.88
CA ARG A 126 14.77 -1.08 -14.78
C ARG A 126 15.03 -0.31 -16.06
N SER A 127 14.62 -0.85 -17.21
CA SER A 127 14.80 -0.23 -18.52
C SER A 127 13.54 0.45 -19.06
N GLY A 128 12.37 0.18 -18.47
CA GLY A 128 11.09 0.75 -18.92
C GLY A 128 10.72 2.09 -18.30
N ASP A 129 9.59 2.62 -18.76
CA ASP A 129 9.04 3.92 -18.35
C ASP A 129 8.19 3.78 -17.06
N TYR A 130 8.85 3.35 -15.98
CA TYR A 130 8.24 3.18 -14.66
C TYR A 130 8.87 4.14 -13.64
N ARG A 131 8.11 4.47 -12.59
CA ARG A 131 8.59 5.33 -11.51
C ARG A 131 8.95 4.50 -10.29
N VAL A 132 10.18 4.63 -9.80
CA VAL A 132 10.57 4.02 -8.51
C VAL A 132 9.73 4.62 -7.36
N ALA A 133 9.08 3.75 -6.59
CA ALA A 133 8.10 4.09 -5.56
C ALA A 133 8.33 3.23 -4.30
N PRO A 134 9.27 3.59 -3.41
CA PRO A 134 9.58 2.79 -2.22
C PRO A 134 8.48 2.85 -1.14
N THR A 135 7.46 3.69 -1.32
CA THR A 135 6.38 3.93 -0.34
C THR A 135 5.08 3.23 -0.71
N LEU A 136 5.11 2.21 -1.59
CA LEU A 136 3.91 1.41 -1.87
C LEU A 136 3.44 0.70 -0.60
N SER A 137 2.13 0.54 -0.45
CA SER A 137 1.49 0.01 0.76
C SER A 137 1.95 -1.40 1.13
N TRP A 138 2.44 -2.16 0.14
CA TRP A 138 2.89 -3.55 0.28
C TRP A 138 4.42 -3.69 0.27
N ALA A 139 5.18 -2.60 0.44
CA ALA A 139 6.65 -2.66 0.47
C ALA A 139 7.19 -3.68 1.48
N ALA A 140 6.61 -3.73 2.68
CA ALA A 140 7.01 -4.68 3.72
C ALA A 140 6.75 -6.15 3.31
N GLU A 141 5.73 -6.42 2.49
CA GLU A 141 5.44 -7.77 1.99
C GLU A 141 6.49 -8.19 0.95
N ALA A 142 6.94 -7.26 0.10
CA ALA A 142 7.99 -7.49 -0.87
C ALA A 142 9.35 -7.72 -0.19
N ASP A 143 9.67 -6.91 0.83
CA ASP A 143 10.91 -7.06 1.63
C ASP A 143 10.99 -8.44 2.32
N ALA A 144 9.85 -8.96 2.78
CA ALA A 144 9.78 -10.26 3.45
C ALA A 144 10.15 -11.45 2.56
N LEU A 145 10.20 -11.26 1.23
CA LEU A 145 10.65 -12.28 0.28
C LEU A 145 12.18 -12.48 0.31
N GLY A 146 12.92 -11.57 0.94
CA GLY A 146 14.38 -11.67 1.06
C GLY A 146 15.10 -11.58 -0.28
N LEU A 147 14.56 -10.82 -1.23
CA LEU A 147 15.18 -10.57 -2.52
C LEU A 147 16.29 -9.51 -2.39
N ASP A 148 17.42 -9.76 -3.05
CA ASP A 148 18.50 -8.79 -3.17
C ASP A 148 18.12 -7.68 -4.17
N ASN A 149 18.65 -6.47 -3.96
CA ASN A 149 18.45 -5.32 -4.86
C ASN A 149 16.97 -5.00 -5.17
N LEU A 150 16.07 -5.26 -4.22
CA LEU A 150 14.64 -5.01 -4.37
C LEU A 150 14.35 -3.54 -4.68
N LEU A 151 13.58 -3.30 -5.73
CA LEU A 151 13.03 -2.00 -6.09
C LEU A 151 11.54 -2.12 -6.34
N LEU A 152 10.79 -1.13 -5.88
CA LEU A 152 9.37 -1.01 -6.09
C LEU A 152 9.07 0.05 -7.14
N TYR A 153 8.06 -0.19 -7.95
CA TYR A 153 7.70 0.62 -9.10
C TYR A 153 6.20 0.91 -9.09
N GLN A 154 5.87 2.14 -9.44
CA GLN A 154 4.53 2.56 -9.78
C GLN A 154 4.49 2.91 -11.26
N GLY A 155 3.39 2.54 -11.90
CA GLY A 155 3.17 2.79 -13.31
C GLY A 155 3.03 4.27 -13.62
N VAL A 156 3.50 4.68 -14.78
CA VAL A 156 3.17 5.99 -15.34
C VAL A 156 1.86 5.85 -16.09
N GLU A 157 0.80 6.53 -15.64
CA GLU A 157 -0.57 6.36 -16.15
C GLU A 157 -0.67 6.41 -17.69
N SER A 158 0.07 7.31 -18.34
CA SER A 158 0.08 7.45 -19.80
C SER A 158 0.75 6.29 -20.55
N VAL A 159 1.47 5.41 -19.86
CA VAL A 159 2.21 4.26 -20.40
C VAL A 159 1.54 2.96 -19.98
N THR A 160 1.31 2.80 -18.67
CA THR A 160 0.86 1.53 -18.09
C THR A 160 -0.63 1.49 -17.82
N GLY A 161 -1.35 2.63 -17.88
CA GLY A 161 -2.69 2.77 -17.33
C GLY A 161 -2.68 2.98 -15.81
N LEU A 162 -3.86 3.30 -15.25
CA LEU A 162 -4.05 3.47 -13.81
C LEU A 162 -3.86 2.16 -13.04
N GLY A 163 -3.41 2.30 -11.78
CA GLY A 163 -3.36 1.21 -10.81
C GLY A 163 -2.35 0.09 -11.10
N PHE A 164 -1.30 0.39 -11.85
CA PHE A 164 -0.15 -0.49 -12.00
C PHE A 164 0.89 -0.25 -10.89
N GLU A 165 1.29 -1.35 -10.24
CA GLU A 165 2.36 -1.42 -9.25
C GLU A 165 3.18 -2.70 -9.48
N ALA A 166 4.49 -2.63 -9.27
CA ALA A 166 5.35 -3.79 -9.42
C ALA A 166 6.56 -3.71 -8.48
N ALA A 167 7.27 -4.82 -8.33
CA ALA A 167 8.58 -4.84 -7.70
C ALA A 167 9.50 -5.78 -8.47
N SER A 168 10.80 -5.47 -8.51
CA SER A 168 11.82 -6.36 -9.03
C SER A 168 12.94 -6.55 -8.03
N GLY A 169 13.42 -7.78 -7.90
CA GLY A 169 14.54 -8.14 -7.04
C GLY A 169 15.23 -9.40 -7.53
N GLN A 170 16.36 -9.75 -6.94
CA GLN A 170 17.15 -10.92 -7.30
C GLN A 170 17.06 -12.00 -6.22
N ARG A 171 16.94 -13.24 -6.65
CA ARG A 171 17.05 -14.42 -5.77
C ARG A 171 18.51 -14.74 -5.48
N ALA A 172 18.71 -15.61 -4.49
CA ALA A 172 20.02 -16.17 -4.19
C ALA A 172 20.64 -16.97 -5.35
N ASP A 173 19.83 -17.45 -6.30
CA ASP A 173 20.29 -18.10 -7.54
C ASP A 173 20.72 -17.09 -8.63
N GLY A 174 20.60 -15.79 -8.37
CA GLY A 174 20.93 -14.71 -9.29
C GLY A 174 19.82 -14.36 -10.29
N ARG A 175 18.70 -15.09 -10.31
CA ARG A 175 17.58 -14.80 -11.22
C ARG A 175 16.74 -13.63 -10.72
N THR A 176 16.24 -12.83 -11.65
CA THR A 176 15.35 -11.71 -11.37
C THR A 176 13.93 -12.22 -11.16
N VAL A 177 13.30 -11.80 -10.07
CA VAL A 177 11.89 -12.02 -9.76
C VAL A 177 11.16 -10.70 -9.92
N ILE A 178 10.01 -10.75 -10.58
CA ILE A 178 9.12 -9.61 -10.74
C ILE A 178 7.78 -9.94 -10.09
N LEU A 179 7.36 -9.07 -9.18
CA LEU A 179 6.03 -9.06 -8.59
C LEU A 179 5.20 -8.01 -9.31
N ILE A 180 4.03 -8.41 -9.81
CA ILE A 180 3.13 -7.57 -10.60
C ILE A 180 1.83 -7.45 -9.82
N ARG A 181 1.35 -6.21 -9.62
CA ARG A 181 0.04 -5.90 -9.06
C ARG A 181 -0.65 -4.87 -9.93
N VAL A 182 -1.77 -5.25 -10.54
CA VAL A 182 -2.52 -4.38 -11.43
C VAL A 182 -3.97 -4.35 -11.00
N ASN A 183 -4.52 -3.15 -10.86
CA ASN A 183 -5.93 -2.89 -10.61
C ASN A 183 -6.41 -1.77 -11.54
N ARG A 184 -7.14 -2.12 -12.60
CA ARG A 184 -7.56 -1.15 -13.63
C ARG A 184 -8.94 -1.45 -14.19
N GLU A 185 -9.56 -0.45 -14.82
CA GLU A 185 -10.76 -0.64 -15.64
C GLU A 185 -10.42 -1.44 -16.91
N LEU A 186 -11.38 -2.27 -17.36
CA LEU A 186 -11.28 -3.15 -18.55
C LEU A 186 -11.68 -2.44 -19.85
#